data_AF-A0A8H3MBU5-F1
#
_entry.id   AF-A0A8H3MBU5-F1
#
_cell.length_a   1.000
_cell.length_b   1.000
_cell.length_c   1.000
_cell.angle_alpha   90.00
_cell.angle_beta   90.00
_cell.angle_gamma   90.00
#
_symmetry.space_group_name_H-M   'P 1'
#
loop_
_entity.id
_entity.type
_entity.pdbx_description
1 polymer ?
#
loop_
_entity_poly.entity_id
_entity_poly.type
_entity_poly.pdbx_seq_one_letter_code
_entity_poly.pdbx_strand_id
1 'polypeptide(L)'
;MGMDDNNILDEIVSDLSFQPFSIHIQKIDIIIHSIGMSAKQGTGCEFTSSFIYTKSKEHTLFFQTVSENGCSIYVYKENQLSEKFHRSDTNSVKTKMIKEVEMSS
;
A
#
# COMPACT_ATOMS: atom_id res chain seq x y z
N MET A 1 19.19 -6.51 18.65
CA MET A 1 18.48 -6.94 19.88
C MET A 1 17.76 -5.71 20.40
N GLY A 2 16.43 -5.70 20.43
CA GLY A 2 15.67 -4.50 20.79
C GLY A 2 14.20 -4.48 20.33
N MET A 3 13.74 -5.52 19.62
CA MET A 3 12.33 -5.70 19.24
C MET A 3 11.62 -6.80 20.05
N ASP A 4 12.25 -7.34 21.09
CA ASP A 4 11.67 -8.41 21.93
C ASP A 4 11.03 -7.88 23.24
N ASP A 5 11.08 -6.57 23.48
CA ASP A 5 10.32 -5.94 24.57
C ASP A 5 8.89 -5.69 24.08
N ASN A 6 8.00 -6.66 24.33
CA ASN A 6 6.57 -6.56 24.03
C ASN A 6 5.95 -5.24 24.56
N ASN A 7 6.48 -4.68 25.65
CA ASN A 7 6.06 -3.39 26.19
C ASN A 7 6.22 -2.22 25.21
N ILE A 8 7.28 -2.21 24.38
CA ILE A 8 7.52 -1.12 23.41
C ILE A 8 6.56 -1.25 22.23
N LEU A 9 6.32 -2.48 21.77
CA LEU A 9 5.37 -2.73 20.68
C LEU A 9 3.95 -2.39 21.11
N ASP A 10 3.56 -2.76 22.33
CA ASP A 10 2.24 -2.45 22.87
C ASP A 10 2.04 -0.93 23.01
N GLU A 11 3.05 -0.18 23.47
CA GLU A 11 2.99 1.28 23.56
C GLU A 11 2.83 1.92 22.17
N ILE A 12 3.65 1.51 21.19
CA ILE A 12 3.60 2.04 19.81
C ILE A 12 2.26 1.74 19.15
N VAL A 13 1.72 0.53 19.36
CA VAL A 13 0.45 0.11 18.75
C VAL A 13 -0.75 0.73 19.48
N SER A 14 -0.65 1.04 20.77
CA SER A 14 -1.75 1.61 21.56
C SER A 14 -2.22 2.98 21.05
N ASP A 15 -1.34 3.74 20.44
CA ASP A 15 -1.65 5.05 19.84
C ASP A 15 -2.19 4.95 18.40
N LEU A 16 -2.19 3.75 17.79
CA LEU A 16 -2.67 3.56 16.43
C LEU A 16 -4.19 3.30 16.42
N SER A 17 -4.92 4.16 15.72
CA SER A 17 -6.35 3.96 15.43
C SER A 17 -6.62 2.78 14.48
N PHE A 18 -5.58 2.32 13.78
CA PHE A 18 -5.61 1.18 12.89
C PHE A 18 -4.25 0.49 12.89
N GLN A 19 -4.24 -0.82 13.12
CA GLN A 19 -3.03 -1.63 13.05
C GLN A 19 -2.84 -2.15 11.60
N PRO A 20 -1.73 -1.80 10.93
CA PRO A 20 -1.45 -2.34 9.61
C PRO A 20 -1.36 -3.86 9.65
N PHE A 21 -1.87 -4.52 8.61
CA PHE A 21 -1.79 -5.97 8.49
C PHE A 21 -1.34 -6.38 7.09
N SER A 22 -0.63 -7.51 7.05
CA SER A 22 -0.12 -8.09 5.82
C SER A 22 -0.97 -9.26 5.36
N ILE A 23 -1.24 -9.32 4.06
CA ILE A 23 -1.84 -10.46 3.37
C ILE A 23 -0.79 -11.01 2.42
N HIS A 24 -0.43 -12.29 2.60
CA HIS A 24 0.50 -12.97 1.71
C HIS A 24 -0.27 -13.83 0.71
N ILE A 25 -0.11 -13.54 -0.60
CA ILE A 25 -0.74 -14.31 -1.67
C ILE A 25 0.32 -14.63 -2.74
N GLN A 26 0.76 -15.89 -2.79
CA GLN A 26 1.77 -16.39 -3.73
C GLN A 26 3.11 -15.63 -3.67
N LYS A 27 3.39 -14.75 -4.64
CA LYS A 27 4.63 -13.94 -4.73
C LYS A 27 4.37 -12.48 -4.39
N ILE A 28 3.22 -12.19 -3.79
CA ILE A 28 2.74 -10.84 -3.50
C ILE A 28 2.54 -10.71 -2.00
N ASP A 29 3.26 -9.75 -1.42
CA ASP A 29 3.03 -9.30 -0.04
C ASP A 29 2.23 -8.02 -0.10
N ILE A 30 0.99 -8.03 0.39
CA ILE A 30 0.13 -6.85 0.47
C ILE A 30 0.14 -6.35 1.90
N ILE A 31 0.38 -5.07 2.12
CA ILE A 31 0.32 -4.40 3.41
C ILE A 31 -0.78 -3.36 3.34
N ILE A 32 -1.79 -3.50 4.19
CA ILE A 32 -2.85 -2.50 4.32
C ILE A 32 -2.43 -1.54 5.45
N HIS A 33 -2.24 -0.26 5.11
CA HIS A 33 -1.81 0.79 6.05
C HIS A 33 -2.98 1.54 6.65
N SER A 34 -4.07 1.68 5.89
CA SER A 34 -5.32 2.31 6.32
C SER A 34 -6.46 1.82 5.43
N ILE A 35 -7.65 1.61 6.01
CA ILE A 35 -8.87 1.30 5.26
C ILE A 35 -9.75 2.56 5.09
N GLY A 36 -9.39 3.66 5.74
CA GLY A 36 -10.23 4.85 5.90
C GLY A 36 -11.38 4.59 6.87
N MET A 37 -11.76 5.61 7.63
CA MET A 37 -12.97 5.59 8.45
C MET A 37 -14.02 6.47 7.80
N SER A 38 -15.25 5.95 7.63
CA SER A 38 -16.39 6.75 7.16
C SER A 38 -16.63 7.93 8.10
N ALA A 39 -16.13 9.11 7.73
CA ALA A 39 -16.41 10.33 8.46
C ALA A 39 -17.77 10.88 8.00
N LYS A 40 -18.76 10.89 8.91
CA LYS A 40 -19.98 11.71 8.75
C LYS A 40 -19.68 13.21 8.58
N GLN A 41 -18.42 13.65 8.68
CA GLN A 41 -17.97 15.05 8.68
C GLN A 41 -16.73 15.33 7.80
N GLY A 42 -16.66 14.75 6.60
CA GLY A 42 -15.85 15.33 5.50
C GLY A 42 -14.33 15.37 5.70
N THR A 43 -13.76 14.53 6.56
CA THR A 43 -12.32 14.29 6.58
C THR A 43 -12.06 13.04 5.76
N GLY A 44 -11.45 13.22 4.59
CA GLY A 44 -11.40 12.23 3.52
C GLY A 44 -11.05 10.82 3.99
N CYS A 45 -11.89 9.85 3.61
CA CYS A 45 -11.56 8.44 3.72
C CYS A 45 -10.37 8.16 2.80
N GLU A 46 -9.18 7.99 3.38
CA GLU A 46 -7.99 7.59 2.62
C GLU A 46 -7.67 6.12 2.89
N PHE A 47 -7.97 5.26 1.91
CA PHE A 47 -7.45 3.91 1.87
C PHE A 47 -6.01 3.97 1.38
N THR A 48 -5.12 3.27 2.07
CA THR A 48 -3.69 3.27 1.77
C THR A 48 -3.16 1.86 1.91
N SER A 49 -2.45 1.39 0.89
CA SER A 49 -1.79 0.09 0.96
C SER A 49 -0.54 0.08 0.12
N SER A 50 0.31 -0.89 0.38
CA SER A 50 1.39 -1.26 -0.51
C SER A 50 1.30 -2.71 -0.89
N PHE A 51 1.85 -3.08 -2.04
CA PHE A 51 2.22 -4.47 -2.26
C PHE A 51 3.60 -4.59 -2.88
N ILE A 52 4.30 -5.65 -2.48
CA ILE A 52 5.62 -5.97 -2.95
C ILE A 52 5.47 -7.15 -3.90
N TYR A 53 5.90 -6.95 -5.14
CA TYR A 53 5.99 -8.01 -6.14
C TYR A 53 7.46 -8.33 -6.38
N THR A 54 7.80 -9.61 -6.25
CA THR A 54 9.17 -10.09 -6.46
C THR A 54 9.22 -10.97 -7.71
N LYS A 55 10.01 -10.54 -8.71
CA LYS A 55 10.34 -11.36 -9.89
C LYS A 55 11.84 -11.44 -10.06
N SER A 56 12.38 -12.65 -10.21
CA SER A 56 13.80 -12.89 -10.55
C SER A 56 14.81 -12.12 -9.70
N LYS A 57 14.53 -11.93 -8.40
CA LYS A 57 15.30 -11.14 -7.39
C LYS A 57 15.14 -9.62 -7.47
N GLU A 58 14.36 -9.09 -8.40
CA GLU A 58 13.95 -7.70 -8.42
C GLU A 58 12.68 -7.51 -7.58
N HIS A 59 12.71 -6.53 -6.68
CA HIS A 59 11.58 -6.14 -5.85
C HIS A 59 10.98 -4.86 -6.40
N THR A 60 9.69 -4.92 -6.75
CA THR A 60 8.91 -3.72 -7.07
C THR A 60 7.91 -3.47 -5.96
N LEU A 61 7.95 -2.28 -5.39
CA LEU A 61 6.99 -1.81 -4.40
C LEU A 61 5.97 -0.93 -5.09
N PHE A 62 4.71 -1.33 -5.02
CA PHE A 62 3.58 -0.52 -5.45
C PHE A 62 2.94 0.08 -4.21
N PHE A 63 2.90 1.40 -4.10
CA PHE A 63 2.20 2.11 -3.05
C PHE A 63 0.96 2.78 -3.64
N GLN A 64 -0.20 2.49 -3.09
CA GLN A 64 -1.47 2.99 -3.59
C GLN A 64 -2.23 3.77 -2.53
N THR A 65 -2.82 4.88 -2.95
CA THR A 65 -3.71 5.70 -2.14
C THR A 65 -5.03 5.87 -2.86
N VAL A 66 -6.14 5.85 -2.13
CA VAL A 66 -7.49 6.08 -2.65
C VAL A 66 -8.16 7.06 -1.73
N SER A 67 -8.57 8.20 -2.27
CA SER A 67 -9.22 9.31 -1.56
C SER A 67 -10.37 9.89 -2.39
N GLU A 68 -11.07 10.88 -1.84
CA GLU A 68 -12.08 11.66 -2.58
C GLU A 68 -11.50 12.34 -3.83
N ASN A 69 -10.22 12.70 -3.79
CA ASN A 69 -9.52 13.32 -4.92
C ASN A 69 -9.08 12.32 -5.99
N GLY A 70 -9.40 11.03 -5.80
CA GLY A 70 -9.03 9.95 -6.69
C GLY A 70 -7.98 9.01 -6.12
N CYS A 71 -7.46 8.19 -7.01
CA CYS A 71 -6.56 7.08 -6.74
C CYS A 71 -5.17 7.38 -7.29
N SER A 72 -4.14 7.09 -6.51
CA SER A 72 -2.75 7.23 -6.92
C SER A 72 -2.02 5.91 -6.80
N ILE A 73 -1.08 5.66 -7.71
CA ILE A 73 -0.11 4.56 -7.63
C ILE A 73 1.28 5.17 -7.75
N TYR A 74 2.16 4.78 -6.84
CA TYR A 74 3.58 5.07 -6.86
C TYR A 74 4.31 3.74 -7.01
N VAL A 75 5.17 3.65 -8.02
CA VAL A 75 5.94 2.43 -8.29
C VAL A 75 7.38 2.73 -7.94
N TYR A 76 7.91 1.95 -7.01
CA TYR A 76 9.30 2.03 -6.59
C TYR A 76 10.05 0.79 -7.05
N LYS A 77 11.18 1.01 -7.71
CA LYS A 77 12.14 -0.02 -8.13
C LYS A 77 13.51 0.38 -7.59
N GLU A 78 14.27 -0.57 -7.05
CA GLU A 78 15.59 -0.30 -6.45
C GLU A 78 15.58 0.85 -5.42
N ASN A 79 14.49 0.94 -4.64
CA ASN A 79 14.24 2.00 -3.66
C ASN A 79 14.14 3.43 -4.23
N GLN A 80 13.94 3.57 -5.54
CA GLN A 80 13.71 4.85 -6.21
C GLN A 80 12.30 4.92 -6.82
N LEU A 81 11.68 6.09 -6.79
CA LEU A 81 10.40 6.31 -7.45
C LEU A 81 10.59 6.22 -8.96
N SER A 82 10.10 5.13 -9.55
CA SER A 82 10.16 4.87 -10.99
C SER A 82 8.98 5.50 -11.72
N GLU A 83 7.77 5.37 -11.16
CA GLU A 83 6.55 5.89 -11.80
C GLU A 83 5.56 6.45 -10.78
N LYS A 84 4.81 7.46 -11.22
CA LYS A 84 3.64 7.98 -10.50
C LYS A 84 2.45 8.03 -11.45
N PHE A 85 1.33 7.49 -11.01
CA PHE A 85 0.06 7.54 -11.71
C PHE A 85 -1.01 8.09 -10.78
N HIS A 86 -1.86 8.97 -11.28
CA HIS A 86 -2.99 9.51 -10.53
C HIS A 86 -4.21 9.60 -11.46
N ARG A 87 -5.37 9.17 -10.96
CA ARG A 87 -6.64 9.27 -11.67
C ARG A 87 -7.81 9.37 -10.72
N SER A 88 -8.87 10.02 -11.17
CA SER A 88 -10.13 10.14 -10.43
C SER A 88 -10.97 8.86 -10.39
N ASP A 89 -10.68 7.86 -11.24
CA ASP A 89 -11.43 6.59 -11.34
C ASP A 89 -10.64 5.37 -10.81
N THR A 90 -11.28 4.55 -9.97
CA THR A 90 -10.68 3.34 -9.37
C THR A 90 -10.42 2.20 -10.39
N ASN A 91 -11.13 2.18 -11.52
CA ASN A 91 -11.09 1.07 -12.47
C ASN A 91 -9.86 1.11 -13.41
N SER A 92 -9.33 2.31 -13.64
CA SER A 92 -8.15 2.53 -14.49
C SER A 92 -6.85 2.09 -13.81
N VAL A 93 -6.79 2.31 -12.49
CA VAL A 93 -5.67 1.98 -11.59
C VAL A 93 -5.41 0.48 -11.57
N LYS A 94 -6.47 -0.33 -11.41
CA LYS A 94 -6.39 -1.80 -11.47
C LYS A 94 -5.84 -2.29 -12.80
N THR A 95 -6.32 -1.71 -13.91
CA THR A 95 -5.88 -2.09 -15.27
C THR A 95 -4.40 -1.77 -15.50
N LYS A 96 -3.89 -0.66 -14.98
CA LYS A 96 -2.46 -0.31 -15.11
C LYS A 96 -1.57 -1.28 -14.32
N MET A 97 -1.94 -1.60 -13.08
CA MET A 97 -1.19 -2.58 -12.26
C MET A 97 -1.08 -3.95 -12.91
N ILE A 98 -2.17 -4.47 -13.46
CA ILE A 98 -2.17 -5.77 -14.16
C ILE A 98 -1.20 -5.74 -15.35
N LYS A 99 -1.24 -4.69 -16.16
CA LYS A 99 -0.33 -4.54 -17.30
C LYS A 99 1.14 -4.48 -16.89
N GLU A 100 1.48 -3.78 -15.81
CA GLU A 100 2.87 -3.71 -15.35
C GLU A 100 3.38 -5.05 -14.82
N VAL A 101 2.52 -5.82 -14.14
CA VAL A 101 2.87 -7.18 -13.69
C VAL A 101 2.99 -8.14 -14.88
N GLU A 102 2.12 -8.05 -15.89
CA GLU A 102 2.15 -8.89 -17.09
C GLU A 102 3.33 -8.54 -18.02
N MET A 103 3.60 -7.27 -18.28
CA MET A 103 4.77 -6.84 -19.09
C MET A 103 6.09 -7.17 -18.40
N SER A 104 6.07 -7.25 -17.07
CA SER A 104 7.23 -7.66 -16.30
C SER A 104 7.33 -9.17 -16.18
N SER A 105 6.39 -10.01 -16.67
CA SER A 105 6.37 -11.49 -16.55
C SER A 105 6.97 -12.20 -17.77
#